data_AF-A0A847YB35-F1
#
_entry.id   AF-A0A847YB35-F1
#
_cell.length_a   1.000
_cell.length_b   1.000
_cell.length_c   1.000
_cell.angle_alpha   90.00
_cell.angle_beta   90.00
_cell.angle_gamma   90.00
#
_symmetry.space_group_name_H-M   'P 1'
#
loop_
_entity.id
_entity.type
_entity.pdbx_description
1 polymer ?
#
loop_
_entity_poly.entity_id
_entity_poly.type
_entity_poly.pdbx_seq_one_letter_code
_entity_poly.pdbx_strand_id
1 'polypeptide(L)'
;GFLAAIPVLISLTLIFGRRACLPVGIVMAVAAAVFYAVNPPLWAHPIGGLTHFFYLNLNRAAQPGLNISILFGGRMYNLDYPLPWYNTLLWTALVVPLPILVFFLLGLVFVFKSRSRRRAGIILGVFWLALILARAVPGTPPHDGIRQFLPSFGILGIIAGIGLSSTYRWCRLMIGRGRPRLLPRDGPALLRIEALRPRRKDPPAASTRKLARFDYAIRARRACGKLRPAARILEIILALFYLAPVYSLMIYAPQWLSFYNSLIGGVGGASRAGFEATYYWDALDDEVIRWLSDHTSRDEAVFLATYPRGNLRRLRAWNRIDWNAAPSPEQAAWYVVQNRPSGWSETDRRLFAEGAASFEKRIRRLGLASPVLLKVFSREEYLKLREARPERTRPSPTPEGRSSR
;
A
#
# COMPACT_ATOMS: atom_id res chain seq x y z
N GLY A 1 -0.18 11.94 12.88
CA GLY A 1 -1.08 12.48 11.84
C GLY A 1 -0.81 13.95 11.58
N PHE A 2 -1.40 14.85 12.36
CA PHE A 2 -1.30 16.32 12.16
C PHE A 2 0.14 16.86 12.14
N LEU A 3 1.02 16.34 13.00
CA LEU A 3 2.42 16.76 13.03
C LEU A 3 3.20 16.40 11.74
N ALA A 4 2.72 15.44 10.94
CA ALA A 4 3.35 15.08 9.67
C ALA A 4 3.22 16.19 8.61
N ALA A 5 2.33 17.18 8.81
CA ALA A 5 2.23 18.36 7.95
C ALA A 5 3.35 19.38 8.22
N ILE A 6 3.96 19.38 9.41
CA ILE A 6 4.96 20.39 9.81
C ILE A 6 6.17 20.39 8.87
N PRO A 7 6.82 19.24 8.56
CA PRO A 7 7.94 19.22 7.62
C PRO A 7 7.60 19.75 6.23
N VAL A 8 6.35 19.57 5.79
CA VAL A 8 5.86 20.08 4.50
C VAL A 8 5.72 21.60 4.53
N LEU A 9 5.12 22.14 5.59
CA LEU A 9 4.97 23.58 5.79
C LEU A 9 6.33 24.30 5.90
N ILE A 10 7.29 23.68 6.60
CA ILE A 10 8.67 24.17 6.68
C ILE A 10 9.30 24.15 5.28
N SER A 11 9.17 23.04 4.54
CA SER A 11 9.72 22.92 3.18
C SER A 11 9.15 23.95 2.22
N LEU A 12 7.84 24.22 2.28
CA LEU A 12 7.17 25.24 1.48
C LEU A 12 7.72 26.64 1.79
N THR A 13 7.85 26.96 3.08
CA THR A 13 8.39 28.26 3.52
C THR A 13 9.86 28.42 3.12
N LEU A 14 10.71 27.40 3.26
CA LEU A 14 12.12 27.47 2.87
C LEU A 14 12.31 27.62 1.36
N ILE A 15 11.45 26.99 0.55
CA ILE A 15 11.59 26.98 -0.92
C ILE A 15 10.98 28.25 -1.55
N PHE A 16 9.84 28.72 -1.04
CA PHE A 16 9.07 29.81 -1.65
C PHE A 16 9.05 31.10 -0.82
N GLY A 17 9.59 31.10 0.41
CA GLY A 17 9.64 32.25 1.29
C GLY A 17 8.26 32.84 1.57
N ARG A 18 8.16 34.18 1.60
CA ARG A 18 6.89 34.90 1.81
C ARG A 18 5.81 34.58 0.76
N ARG A 19 6.19 34.09 -0.43
CA ARG A 19 5.22 33.70 -1.46
C ARG A 19 4.44 32.44 -1.07
N ALA A 20 4.91 31.67 -0.08
CA ALA A 20 4.19 30.53 0.44
C ALA A 20 3.02 30.91 1.36
N CYS A 21 3.03 32.10 1.98
CA CYS A 21 2.12 32.43 3.08
C CYS A 21 0.63 32.33 2.68
N LEU A 22 0.25 32.95 1.56
CA LEU A 22 -1.13 32.93 1.10
C LEU A 22 -1.57 31.51 0.66
N PRO A 23 -0.85 30.78 -0.22
CA PRO A 23 -1.19 29.40 -0.55
C PRO A 23 -1.27 28.47 0.66
N VAL A 24 -0.32 28.57 1.59
CA VAL A 24 -0.33 27.77 2.83
C VAL A 24 -1.54 28.13 3.69
N GLY A 25 -1.85 29.42 3.85
CA GLY A 25 -3.04 29.87 4.58
C GLY A 25 -4.32 29.31 3.98
N ILE A 26 -4.46 29.34 2.65
CA ILE A 26 -5.60 28.75 1.93
C ILE A 26 -5.66 27.24 2.17
N VAL A 27 -4.55 26.52 2.01
CA VAL A 27 -4.50 25.06 2.23
C VAL A 27 -4.89 24.70 3.67
N MET A 28 -4.40 25.45 4.65
CA MET A 28 -4.73 25.22 6.07
C MET A 28 -6.20 25.52 6.37
N ALA A 29 -6.76 26.60 5.80
CA ALA A 29 -8.17 26.93 5.95
C ALA A 29 -9.08 25.85 5.31
N VAL A 30 -8.74 25.41 4.09
CA VAL A 30 -9.44 24.32 3.41
C VAL A 30 -9.31 23.02 4.20
N ALA A 31 -8.12 22.68 4.69
CA ALA A 31 -7.89 21.48 5.49
C ALA A 31 -8.70 21.51 6.80
N ALA A 32 -8.77 22.65 7.48
CA ALA A 32 -9.59 22.82 8.68
C ALA A 32 -11.09 22.70 8.37
N ALA A 33 -11.56 23.33 7.29
CA ALA A 33 -12.96 23.25 6.85
C ALA A 33 -13.34 21.81 6.47
N VAL A 34 -12.50 21.12 5.70
CA VAL A 34 -12.69 19.70 5.36
C VAL A 34 -12.67 18.83 6.61
N PHE A 35 -11.70 19.02 7.50
CA PHE A 35 -11.62 18.26 8.76
C PHE A 35 -12.90 18.42 9.59
N TYR A 36 -13.41 19.64 9.75
CA TYR A 36 -14.68 19.88 10.43
C TYR A 36 -15.86 19.23 9.70
N ALA A 37 -15.94 19.41 8.38
CA ALA A 37 -17.03 18.90 7.55
C ALA A 37 -17.09 17.36 7.50
N VAL A 38 -15.98 16.64 7.69
CA VAL A 38 -15.96 15.16 7.66
C VAL A 38 -15.93 14.50 9.04
N ASN A 39 -16.05 15.29 10.11
CA ASN A 39 -16.10 14.77 11.49
C ASN A 39 -17.41 15.18 12.19
N PRO A 40 -18.52 14.47 11.95
CA PRO A 40 -19.82 14.76 12.57
C PRO A 40 -19.81 14.93 14.09
N PRO A 41 -18.99 14.19 14.88
CA PRO A 41 -18.90 14.43 16.32
C PRO A 41 -18.50 15.86 16.71
N LEU A 42 -17.76 16.57 15.84
CA LEU A 42 -17.37 17.96 16.07
C LEU A 42 -18.52 18.93 15.80
N TRP A 43 -19.60 18.53 15.13
CA TRP A 43 -20.69 19.45 14.79
C TRP A 43 -21.54 19.81 16.01
N ALA A 44 -21.79 18.83 16.90
CA ALA A 44 -22.53 19.06 18.13
C ALA A 44 -21.68 19.75 19.20
N HIS A 45 -20.39 19.39 19.29
CA HIS A 45 -19.47 19.91 20.30
C HIS A 45 -18.11 20.25 19.67
N PRO A 46 -17.98 21.39 18.96
CA PRO A 46 -16.77 21.70 18.19
C PRO A 46 -15.53 21.80 19.08
N ILE A 47 -15.62 22.56 20.18
CA ILE A 47 -14.49 22.77 21.09
C ILE A 47 -14.25 21.50 21.92
N GLY A 48 -15.28 20.96 22.57
CA GLY A 48 -15.16 19.76 23.41
C GLY A 48 -14.71 18.52 22.63
N GLY A 49 -15.17 18.36 21.40
CA GLY A 49 -14.75 17.29 20.51
C GLY A 49 -13.29 17.45 20.06
N LEU A 50 -12.84 18.67 19.78
CA LEU A 50 -11.43 18.94 19.47
C LEU A 50 -10.52 18.67 20.67
N THR A 51 -10.87 19.14 21.86
CA THR A 51 -10.06 18.89 23.08
C THR A 51 -10.01 17.40 23.39
N HIS A 52 -11.14 16.70 23.29
CA HIS A 52 -11.20 15.25 23.45
C HIS A 52 -10.36 14.52 22.40
N PHE A 53 -10.43 14.92 21.13
CA PHE A 53 -9.62 14.37 20.05
C PHE A 53 -8.12 14.50 20.35
N PHE A 54 -7.64 15.68 20.74
CA PHE A 54 -6.23 15.87 21.09
C PHE A 54 -5.85 15.08 22.34
N TYR A 55 -6.70 15.05 23.37
CA TYR A 55 -6.48 14.27 24.57
C TYR A 55 -6.30 12.77 24.26
N LEU A 56 -7.20 12.18 23.46
CA LEU A 56 -7.11 10.77 23.05
C LEU A 56 -5.85 10.46 22.22
N ASN A 57 -5.42 11.37 21.36
CA ASN A 57 -4.25 11.14 20.51
C ASN A 57 -2.92 11.34 21.26
N LEU A 58 -2.86 12.27 22.21
CA LEU A 58 -1.65 12.56 22.99
C LEU A 58 -1.50 11.62 24.19
N ASN A 59 -2.59 11.11 24.76
CA ASN A 59 -2.58 10.24 25.94
C ASN A 59 -2.94 8.78 25.61
N ARG A 60 -2.81 8.39 24.34
CA ARG A 60 -3.23 7.06 23.87
C ARG A 60 -2.52 5.91 24.57
N ALA A 61 -1.22 6.08 24.85
CA ALA A 61 -0.42 5.09 25.55
C ALA A 61 -0.92 4.82 26.98
N ALA A 62 -1.59 5.79 27.60
CA ALA A 62 -2.15 5.66 28.95
C ALA A 62 -3.54 4.99 28.96
N GLN A 63 -4.08 4.55 27.82
CA GLN A 63 -5.40 3.91 27.72
C GLN A 63 -5.28 2.43 27.37
N PRO A 64 -5.39 1.51 28.35
CA PRO A 64 -5.23 0.07 28.15
C PRO A 64 -6.16 -0.50 27.07
N GLY A 65 -7.40 0.00 26.98
CA GLY A 65 -8.39 -0.43 25.98
C GLY A 65 -8.03 -0.10 24.53
N LEU A 66 -6.97 0.69 24.28
CA LEU A 66 -6.48 1.04 22.95
C LEU A 66 -5.15 0.34 22.59
N ASN A 67 -4.64 -0.50 23.48
CA ASN A 67 -3.42 -1.28 23.27
C ASN A 67 -3.72 -2.56 22.49
N ILE A 68 -3.71 -2.44 21.16
CA ILE A 68 -4.02 -3.55 20.25
C ILE A 68 -2.70 -4.10 19.70
N SER A 69 -2.48 -5.40 19.93
CA SER A 69 -1.31 -6.12 19.43
C SER A 69 -1.34 -6.34 17.92
N ILE A 70 -0.17 -6.55 17.33
CA ILE A 70 0.01 -6.95 15.93
C ILE A 70 1.13 -7.97 15.79
N LEU A 71 0.96 -8.93 14.89
CA LEU A 71 2.01 -9.87 14.48
C LEU A 71 2.85 -9.26 13.34
N PHE A 72 4.15 -9.17 13.53
CA PHE A 72 5.10 -8.63 12.55
C PHE A 72 6.40 -9.44 12.57
N GLY A 73 6.75 -10.08 11.46
CA GLY A 73 7.97 -10.89 11.36
C GLY A 73 8.06 -12.02 12.40
N GLY A 74 6.93 -12.63 12.76
CA GLY A 74 6.85 -13.74 13.72
C GLY A 74 6.88 -13.33 15.19
N ARG A 75 6.89 -12.02 15.50
CA ARG A 75 6.85 -11.48 16.87
C ARG A 75 5.61 -10.63 17.09
N MET A 76 5.09 -10.64 18.31
CA MET A 76 3.99 -9.79 18.72
C MET A 76 4.51 -8.43 19.19
N TYR A 77 3.88 -7.35 18.72
CA TYR A 77 4.16 -5.98 19.11
C TYR A 77 2.90 -5.29 19.59
N ASN A 78 3.03 -4.37 20.54
CA ASN A 78 1.94 -3.59 21.12
C ASN A 78 2.47 -2.20 21.54
N LEU A 79 1.73 -1.42 22.33
CA LEU A 79 2.19 -0.09 22.77
C LEU A 79 3.38 -0.16 23.74
N ASP A 80 3.50 -1.23 24.51
CA ASP A 80 4.58 -1.44 25.50
C ASP A 80 5.85 -2.00 24.84
N TYR A 81 5.67 -2.79 23.78
CA TYR A 81 6.73 -3.35 22.95
C TYR A 81 6.54 -2.86 21.50
N PRO A 82 7.05 -1.66 21.16
CA PRO A 82 6.78 -1.00 19.89
C PRO A 82 7.46 -1.70 18.71
N LEU A 83 6.91 -1.49 17.52
CA LEU A 83 7.47 -2.03 16.28
C LEU A 83 8.90 -1.50 16.01
N PRO A 84 9.74 -2.27 15.29
CA PRO A 84 11.05 -1.81 14.85
C PRO A 84 10.94 -0.56 13.98
N TRP A 85 11.92 0.35 14.02
CA TRP A 85 11.91 1.62 13.29
C TRP A 85 11.70 1.47 11.77
N TYR A 86 12.11 0.33 11.19
CA TYR A 86 11.99 0.07 9.75
C TYR A 86 10.62 -0.49 9.32
N ASN A 87 9.69 -0.70 10.27
CA ASN A 87 8.43 -1.41 10.01
C ASN A 87 7.63 -0.84 8.84
N THR A 88 7.46 0.48 8.79
CA THR A 88 6.65 1.15 7.77
C THR A 88 7.28 1.04 6.38
N LEU A 89 8.61 1.12 6.31
CA LEU A 89 9.36 0.94 5.06
C LEU A 89 9.25 -0.50 4.56
N LEU A 90 9.38 -1.47 5.47
CA LEU A 90 9.20 -2.87 5.13
C LEU A 90 7.79 -3.15 4.63
N TRP A 91 6.74 -2.72 5.35
CA TRP A 91 5.37 -2.88 4.85
C TRP A 91 5.18 -2.24 3.49
N THR A 92 5.69 -1.02 3.26
CA THR A 92 5.64 -0.39 1.93
C THR A 92 6.25 -1.29 0.86
N ALA A 93 7.42 -1.88 1.12
CA ALA A 93 8.08 -2.79 0.19
C ALA A 93 7.28 -4.09 -0.04
N LEU A 94 6.49 -4.54 0.93
CA LEU A 94 5.74 -5.79 0.90
C LEU A 94 4.29 -5.65 0.38
N VAL A 95 3.71 -4.45 0.44
CA VAL A 95 2.28 -4.22 0.12
C VAL A 95 2.06 -3.33 -1.10
N VAL A 96 3.11 -2.70 -1.63
CA VAL A 96 3.02 -1.98 -2.90
C VAL A 96 3.25 -2.95 -4.05
N PRO A 97 2.36 -3.03 -5.07
CA PRO A 97 2.59 -3.85 -6.24
C PRO A 97 3.96 -3.55 -6.87
N LEU A 98 4.74 -4.59 -7.18
CA LEU A 98 6.13 -4.46 -7.64
C LEU A 98 6.34 -3.45 -8.78
N PRO A 99 5.50 -3.38 -9.83
CA PRO A 99 5.67 -2.38 -10.88
C PRO A 99 5.59 -0.95 -10.36
N ILE A 100 4.64 -0.68 -9.45
CA ILE A 100 4.45 0.62 -8.82
C ILE A 100 5.67 0.96 -7.94
N LEU A 101 6.17 -0.02 -7.18
CA LEU A 101 7.35 0.16 -6.34
C LEU A 101 8.61 0.49 -7.15
N VAL A 102 8.85 -0.21 -8.27
CA VAL A 102 9.97 0.06 -9.17
C VAL A 102 9.86 1.48 -9.75
N PHE A 103 8.69 1.86 -10.26
CA PHE A 103 8.51 3.21 -10.79
C PHE A 103 8.57 4.29 -9.71
N PHE A 104 8.17 4.00 -8.47
CA PHE A 104 8.37 4.90 -7.35
C PHE A 104 9.86 5.18 -7.12
N LEU A 105 10.69 4.14 -7.04
CA LEU A 105 12.14 4.30 -6.86
C LEU A 105 12.79 5.07 -8.02
N LEU A 106 12.41 4.76 -9.27
CA LEU A 106 12.85 5.53 -10.44
C LEU A 106 12.36 6.98 -10.38
N GLY A 107 11.14 7.20 -9.93
CA GLY A 107 10.52 8.52 -9.74
C GLY A 107 11.33 9.39 -8.79
N LEU A 108 11.76 8.85 -7.66
CA LEU A 108 12.66 9.54 -6.72
C LEU A 108 13.95 9.98 -7.43
N VAL A 109 14.61 9.08 -8.16
CA VAL A 109 15.85 9.40 -8.90
C VAL A 109 15.63 10.53 -9.91
N PHE A 110 14.57 10.45 -10.72
CA PHE A 110 14.29 11.46 -11.76
C PHE A 110 13.89 12.82 -11.18
N VAL A 111 13.15 12.83 -10.08
CA VAL A 111 12.81 14.03 -9.32
C VAL A 111 14.07 14.78 -8.87
N PHE A 112 15.06 14.06 -8.31
CA PHE A 112 16.27 14.68 -7.80
C PHE A 112 17.24 15.14 -8.90
N LYS A 113 17.27 14.44 -10.05
CA LYS A 113 18.11 14.81 -11.20
C LYS A 113 17.57 16.01 -11.99
N SER A 114 16.26 16.23 -12.02
CA SER A 114 15.66 17.31 -12.82
C SER A 114 15.64 18.63 -12.05
N ARG A 115 16.42 19.64 -12.48
CA ARG A 115 16.40 20.97 -11.86
C ARG A 115 15.02 21.63 -11.85
N SER A 116 14.22 21.46 -12.90
CA SER A 116 12.88 22.05 -12.98
C SER A 116 11.87 21.38 -12.04
N ARG A 117 12.06 20.10 -11.72
CA ARG A 117 11.14 19.33 -10.84
C ARG A 117 11.65 19.21 -9.40
N ARG A 118 12.89 19.61 -9.15
CA ARG A 118 13.58 19.40 -7.87
C ARG A 118 12.78 19.93 -6.68
N ARG A 119 12.24 21.15 -6.79
CA ARG A 119 11.47 21.79 -5.70
C ARG A 119 10.20 21.00 -5.36
N ALA A 120 9.35 20.75 -6.35
CA ALA A 120 8.11 20.00 -6.16
C ALA A 120 8.38 18.58 -5.64
N GLY A 121 9.40 17.92 -6.18
CA GLY A 121 9.70 16.57 -5.76
C GLY A 121 10.41 16.47 -4.40
N ILE A 122 11.17 17.48 -3.96
CA ILE A 122 11.61 17.59 -2.56
C ILE A 122 10.39 17.68 -1.64
N ILE A 123 9.42 18.53 -1.96
CA ILE A 123 8.21 18.69 -1.14
C ILE A 123 7.42 17.38 -1.06
N LEU A 124 7.20 16.70 -2.20
CA LEU A 124 6.52 15.40 -2.22
C LEU A 124 7.31 14.33 -1.46
N GLY A 125 8.64 14.28 -1.63
CA GLY A 125 9.50 13.33 -0.93
C GLY A 125 9.52 13.55 0.57
N VAL A 126 9.64 14.80 1.02
CA VAL A 126 9.56 15.18 2.44
C VAL A 126 8.19 14.85 3.01
N PHE A 127 7.11 15.12 2.27
CA PHE A 127 5.76 14.81 2.74
C PHE A 127 5.56 13.30 2.88
N TRP A 128 5.95 12.53 1.87
CA TRP A 128 5.90 11.08 1.94
C TRP A 128 6.72 10.55 3.13
N LEU A 129 7.97 11.01 3.27
CA LEU A 129 8.84 10.58 4.35
C LEU A 129 8.28 10.97 5.72
N ALA A 130 7.72 12.17 5.87
CA ALA A 130 7.10 12.62 7.11
C ALA A 130 5.94 11.70 7.54
N LEU A 131 5.12 11.22 6.59
CA LEU A 131 4.04 10.27 6.89
C LEU A 131 4.58 8.89 7.31
N ILE A 132 5.63 8.41 6.64
CA ILE A 132 6.28 7.13 6.96
C ILE A 132 6.92 7.18 8.36
N LEU A 133 7.67 8.25 8.63
CA LEU A 133 8.36 8.46 9.91
C LEU A 133 7.38 8.69 11.04
N ALA A 134 6.31 9.47 10.83
CA ALA A 134 5.31 9.73 11.87
C ALA A 134 4.67 8.44 12.40
N ARG A 135 4.55 7.39 11.58
CA ARG A 135 4.11 6.07 12.02
C ARG A 135 5.19 5.30 12.78
N ALA A 136 6.44 5.44 12.36
CA ALA A 136 7.57 4.70 12.92
C ALA A 136 8.03 5.22 14.30
N VAL A 137 7.45 6.32 14.80
CA VAL A 137 7.76 6.88 16.13
C VAL A 137 7.26 5.93 17.24
N PRO A 138 8.10 5.59 18.24
CA PRO A 138 7.68 4.84 19.42
C PRO A 138 6.48 5.48 20.13
N GLY A 139 5.56 4.67 20.63
CA GLY A 139 4.29 5.13 21.21
C GLY A 139 3.17 5.37 20.19
N THR A 140 3.46 5.30 18.89
CA THR A 140 2.42 5.21 17.86
C THR A 140 1.79 3.81 17.90
N PRO A 141 0.45 3.67 17.84
CA PRO A 141 -0.18 2.36 17.90
C PRO A 141 0.28 1.45 16.77
N PRO A 142 0.73 0.21 17.04
CA PRO A 142 1.33 -0.64 16.00
C PRO A 142 0.30 -1.40 15.13
N HIS A 143 -0.96 -1.42 15.54
CA HIS A 143 -2.03 -2.22 14.91
C HIS A 143 -2.44 -1.76 13.50
N ASP A 144 -3.41 -2.46 12.91
CA ASP A 144 -4.07 -2.11 11.63
C ASP A 144 -3.17 -2.00 10.39
N GLY A 145 -1.91 -2.43 10.49
CA GLY A 145 -0.97 -2.52 9.36
C GLY A 145 -1.00 -1.29 8.46
N ILE A 146 -1.24 -1.49 7.17
CA ILE A 146 -1.18 -0.43 6.16
C ILE A 146 -2.18 0.72 6.35
N ARG A 147 -3.27 0.52 7.11
CA ARG A 147 -4.32 1.53 7.25
C ARG A 147 -3.83 2.81 7.89
N GLN A 148 -2.85 2.75 8.80
CA GLN A 148 -2.42 3.96 9.51
C GLN A 148 -1.47 4.85 8.69
N PHE A 149 -0.94 4.36 7.57
CA PHE A 149 -0.12 5.17 6.66
C PHE A 149 -0.66 5.19 5.23
N LEU A 150 -1.95 4.85 5.06
CA LEU A 150 -2.65 4.86 3.79
C LEU A 150 -2.49 6.18 2.99
N PRO A 151 -2.51 7.37 3.62
CA PRO A 151 -2.30 8.63 2.90
C PRO A 151 -0.96 8.71 2.16
N SER A 152 0.08 8.00 2.62
CA SER A 152 1.39 8.00 1.97
C SER A 152 1.34 7.33 0.58
N PHE A 153 0.42 6.39 0.33
CA PHE A 153 0.32 5.72 -0.97
C PHE A 153 -0.14 6.66 -2.08
N GLY A 154 -0.92 7.70 -1.76
CA GLY A 154 -1.28 8.73 -2.73
C GLY A 154 -0.06 9.47 -3.27
N ILE A 155 0.85 9.86 -2.36
CA ILE A 155 2.10 10.54 -2.74
C ILE A 155 3.05 9.58 -3.46
N LEU A 156 3.15 8.33 -2.97
CA LEU A 156 3.91 7.27 -3.62
C LEU A 156 3.45 7.08 -5.07
N GLY A 157 2.13 7.04 -5.31
CA GLY A 157 1.54 6.93 -6.64
C GLY A 157 1.91 8.09 -7.57
N ILE A 158 1.91 9.32 -7.07
CA ILE A 158 2.34 10.50 -7.85
C ILE A 158 3.81 10.37 -8.26
N ILE A 159 4.69 10.01 -7.32
CA ILE A 159 6.12 9.84 -7.59
C ILE A 159 6.35 8.67 -8.57
N ALA A 160 5.61 7.57 -8.41
CA ALA A 160 5.64 6.45 -9.34
C ALA A 160 5.21 6.87 -10.76
N GLY A 161 4.16 7.69 -10.89
CA GLY A 161 3.74 8.25 -12.18
C GLY A 161 4.82 9.11 -12.85
N ILE A 162 5.57 9.91 -12.07
CA ILE A 162 6.73 10.66 -12.58
C ILE A 162 7.83 9.69 -13.06
N GLY A 163 8.10 8.64 -12.29
CA GLY A 163 9.08 7.61 -12.64
C GLY A 163 8.73 6.89 -13.93
N LEU A 164 7.49 6.45 -14.08
CA LEU A 164 6.98 5.85 -15.31
C LEU A 164 7.12 6.80 -16.50
N SER A 165 6.59 8.03 -16.40
CA SER A 165 6.61 8.99 -17.50
C SER A 165 8.04 9.33 -17.93
N SER A 166 8.94 9.50 -16.97
CA SER A 166 10.35 9.80 -17.23
C SER A 166 11.08 8.61 -17.85
N THR A 167 10.80 7.38 -17.38
CA THR A 167 11.34 6.15 -17.95
C THR A 167 10.86 5.94 -19.38
N TYR A 168 9.56 6.11 -19.64
CA TYR A 168 9.00 6.03 -20.99
C TYR A 168 9.66 7.02 -21.95
N ARG A 169 9.78 8.29 -21.55
CA ARG A 169 10.46 9.32 -22.35
C ARG A 169 11.93 8.96 -22.61
N TRP A 170 12.65 8.50 -21.58
CA TRP A 170 14.05 8.10 -21.69
C TRP A 170 14.23 6.92 -22.65
N CYS A 171 13.43 5.85 -22.50
CA CYS A 171 13.45 4.70 -23.40
C CYS A 171 13.13 5.09 -24.85
N ARG A 172 12.14 5.97 -25.07
CA ARG A 172 11.83 6.47 -26.42
C ARG A 172 12.99 7.25 -27.05
N LEU A 173 13.70 8.05 -26.27
CA LEU A 173 14.90 8.74 -26.75
C LEU A 173 16.03 7.76 -27.09
N MET A 174 16.23 6.71 -26.30
CA MET A 174 17.25 5.68 -26.55
C MET A 174 16.92 4.86 -27.80
N ILE A 175 15.66 4.46 -27.99
CA ILE A 175 15.18 3.80 -29.22
C ILE A 175 15.40 4.72 -30.44
N GLY A 176 15.21 6.03 -30.28
CA GLY A 176 15.52 7.04 -31.31
C GLY A 176 17.02 7.24 -31.59
N ARG A 177 17.87 7.05 -30.58
CA ARG A 177 19.34 7.21 -30.65
C ARG A 177 20.07 5.97 -31.14
N GLY A 178 19.46 4.78 -31.07
CA GLY A 178 20.03 3.49 -31.48
C GLY A 178 20.23 3.29 -32.98
N ARG A 179 20.16 4.34 -33.81
CA ARG A 179 20.68 4.29 -35.18
C ARG A 179 21.92 5.16 -35.24
N PRO A 180 23.05 4.62 -35.74
CA PRO A 180 24.26 5.40 -35.86
C PRO A 180 23.93 6.63 -36.71
N ARG A 181 24.39 7.80 -36.25
CA ARG A 181 24.68 8.93 -37.13
C ARG A 181 25.71 8.43 -38.15
N LEU A 182 25.27 7.71 -39.18
CA LEU A 182 25.97 7.63 -40.45
C LEU A 182 25.70 8.96 -41.16
N LEU A 183 26.26 10.03 -40.59
CA LEU A 183 26.71 11.14 -41.39
C LEU A 183 28.11 10.72 -41.85
N PRO A 184 28.37 10.57 -43.16
CA PRO A 184 29.73 10.51 -43.65
C PRO A 184 30.45 11.74 -43.12
N ARG A 185 31.58 11.52 -42.44
CA ARG A 185 32.45 12.60 -41.95
C ARG A 185 33.18 13.31 -43.10
N ASP A 186 33.02 12.81 -44.32
CA ASP A 186 33.67 13.30 -45.53
C ASP A 186 32.60 13.72 -46.57
N GLY A 187 32.25 15.00 -46.52
CA GLY A 187 31.40 15.72 -47.48
C GLY A 187 31.53 17.21 -47.21
N PRO A 188 31.79 18.04 -48.23
CA PRO A 188 32.85 19.05 -48.19
C PRO A 188 32.54 20.23 -47.26
N ALA A 189 33.63 20.76 -46.71
CA ALA A 189 33.76 21.93 -45.83
C ALA A 189 33.26 23.26 -46.46
N LEU A 190 31.99 23.32 -46.87
CA LEU A 190 31.38 24.51 -47.44
C LEU A 190 30.30 25.03 -46.52
N LEU A 191 30.72 25.72 -45.46
CA LEU A 191 30.00 26.81 -44.77
C LEU A 191 30.93 27.51 -43.76
N ARG A 192 32.13 27.88 -44.22
CA ARG A 192 32.90 29.01 -43.69
C ARG A 192 33.08 29.99 -44.83
N ILE A 193 32.11 30.88 -45.01
CA ILE A 193 32.29 32.11 -45.79
C ILE A 193 31.61 33.23 -44.99
N GLU A 194 32.36 33.76 -44.03
CA GLU A 194 32.39 35.21 -43.85
C GLU A 194 33.09 35.82 -45.06
N ALA A 195 32.65 37.03 -45.42
CA ALA A 195 33.38 38.03 -46.19
C ALA A 195 34.00 37.59 -47.52
N LEU A 196 33.31 37.91 -48.62
CA LEU A 196 33.81 38.71 -49.76
C LEU A 196 32.89 38.48 -50.98
N ARG A 197 32.21 39.54 -51.39
CA ARG A 197 31.72 39.71 -52.78
C ARG A 197 32.96 39.79 -53.71
N PRO A 198 32.92 39.32 -54.97
CA PRO A 198 32.05 39.94 -55.99
C PRO A 198 31.39 39.00 -57.02
N ARG A 199 30.49 39.62 -57.79
CA ARG A 199 29.72 39.13 -58.95
C ARG A 199 30.42 38.07 -59.82
N ARG A 200 29.68 37.01 -60.18
CA ARG A 200 29.64 36.47 -61.55
C ARG A 200 28.37 35.66 -61.82
N LYS A 201 27.86 35.83 -63.05
CA LYS A 201 26.76 35.08 -63.67
C LYS A 201 27.25 33.69 -64.09
N ASP A 202 26.46 32.67 -63.76
CA ASP A 202 26.09 31.51 -64.59
C ASP A 202 25.80 30.28 -63.71
N PRO A 203 24.68 29.54 -63.90
CA PRO A 203 24.38 28.34 -63.13
C PRO A 203 24.96 27.09 -63.83
N PRO A 204 25.32 26.05 -63.06
CA PRO A 204 24.79 24.75 -63.47
C PRO A 204 24.32 23.84 -62.33
N ALA A 205 23.47 22.89 -62.74
CA ALA A 205 23.05 21.65 -62.07
C ALA A 205 22.05 21.74 -60.89
N ALA A 206 20.79 22.04 -61.22
CA ALA A 206 19.63 21.88 -60.33
C ALA A 206 19.14 20.41 -60.21
N SER A 207 19.65 19.47 -61.00
CA SER A 207 19.13 18.09 -61.09
C SER A 207 19.65 17.13 -60.01
N THR A 208 20.92 17.24 -59.60
CA THR A 208 21.53 16.36 -58.57
C THR A 208 21.10 16.70 -57.14
N ARG A 209 20.80 17.98 -56.85
CA ARG A 209 20.32 18.42 -55.52
C ARG A 209 18.92 17.94 -55.18
N LYS A 210 18.04 17.76 -56.18
CA LYS A 210 16.67 17.26 -55.96
C LYS A 210 16.66 15.77 -55.66
N LEU A 211 17.47 14.95 -56.34
CA LEU A 211 17.55 13.51 -56.08
C LEU A 211 18.09 13.20 -54.67
N ALA A 212 19.16 13.86 -54.23
CA ALA A 212 19.75 13.63 -52.90
C ALA A 212 18.78 14.01 -51.75
N ARG A 213 17.97 15.07 -51.93
CA ARG A 213 16.93 15.47 -50.96
C ARG A 213 15.77 14.48 -50.90
N PHE A 214 15.39 13.90 -52.04
CA PHE A 214 14.31 12.91 -52.12
C PHE A 214 14.71 11.59 -51.43
N ASP A 215 15.95 11.16 -51.66
CA ASP A 215 16.51 9.95 -51.06
C ASP A 215 16.67 10.08 -49.54
N TYR A 216 17.08 11.25 -49.05
CA TYR A 216 17.11 11.56 -47.63
C TYR A 216 15.72 11.52 -46.99
N ALA A 217 14.71 12.10 -47.64
CA ALA A 217 13.33 12.12 -47.15
C ALA A 217 12.72 10.71 -47.06
N ILE A 218 13.01 9.83 -48.02
CA ILE A 218 12.57 8.43 -48.02
C ILE A 218 13.27 7.63 -46.92
N ARG A 219 14.59 7.80 -46.74
CA ARG A 219 15.35 7.13 -45.66
C ARG A 219 14.93 7.61 -44.27
N ALA A 220 14.67 8.91 -44.09
CA ALA A 220 14.12 9.49 -42.87
C ALA A 220 12.69 8.97 -42.58
N ARG A 221 11.82 8.87 -43.59
CA ARG A 221 10.48 8.25 -43.47
C ARG A 221 10.55 6.76 -43.11
N ARG A 222 11.43 5.98 -43.73
CA ARG A 222 11.64 4.55 -43.39
C ARG A 222 12.24 4.37 -41.99
N ALA A 223 13.08 5.29 -41.53
CA ALA A 223 13.57 5.32 -40.15
C ALA A 223 12.46 5.64 -39.14
N CYS A 224 11.61 6.63 -39.44
CA CYS A 224 10.40 6.93 -38.67
C CYS A 224 9.40 5.76 -38.67
N GLY A 225 9.27 5.02 -39.78
CA GLY A 225 8.39 3.85 -39.88
C GLY A 225 8.81 2.69 -38.97
N LYS A 226 10.11 2.45 -38.80
CA LYS A 226 10.67 1.42 -37.90
C LYS A 226 10.76 1.86 -36.43
N LEU A 227 10.71 3.17 -36.14
CA LEU A 227 10.62 3.70 -34.76
C LEU A 227 9.22 3.49 -34.14
N ARG A 228 8.18 3.33 -34.98
CA ARG A 228 6.80 3.07 -34.55
C ARG A 228 6.62 1.71 -33.85
N PRO A 229 7.07 0.56 -34.41
CA PRO A 229 6.87 -0.75 -33.77
C PRO A 229 7.63 -0.89 -32.44
N ALA A 230 8.86 -0.41 -32.34
CA ALA A 230 9.62 -0.49 -31.07
C ALA A 230 9.00 0.36 -29.95
N ALA A 231 8.50 1.56 -30.27
CA ALA A 231 7.76 2.38 -29.32
C ALA A 231 6.42 1.73 -28.92
N ARG A 232 5.72 1.08 -29.85
CA ARG A 232 4.50 0.31 -29.56
C ARG A 232 4.77 -0.89 -28.65
N ILE A 233 5.85 -1.63 -28.86
CA ILE A 233 6.25 -2.74 -27.99
C ILE A 233 6.50 -2.22 -26.57
N LEU A 234 7.21 -1.09 -26.41
CA LEU A 234 7.42 -0.47 -25.11
C LEU A 234 6.09 -0.07 -24.44
N GLU A 235 5.15 0.52 -25.19
CA GLU A 235 3.81 0.87 -24.69
C GLU A 235 3.05 -0.37 -24.22
N ILE A 236 3.09 -1.47 -24.99
CA ILE A 236 2.48 -2.74 -24.64
C ILE A 236 3.10 -3.31 -23.37
N ILE A 237 4.44 -3.34 -23.27
CA ILE A 237 5.14 -3.82 -22.08
C ILE A 237 4.71 -3.01 -20.85
N LEU A 238 4.72 -1.67 -20.93
CA LEU A 238 4.28 -0.82 -19.83
C LEU A 238 2.80 -1.05 -19.47
N ALA A 239 1.92 -1.25 -20.46
CA ALA A 239 0.52 -1.59 -20.22
C ALA A 239 0.36 -2.95 -19.51
N LEU A 240 1.12 -3.97 -19.92
CA LEU A 240 1.14 -5.28 -19.26
C LEU A 240 1.62 -5.18 -17.80
N PHE A 241 2.59 -4.31 -17.50
CA PHE A 241 3.01 -4.03 -16.13
C PHE A 241 1.87 -3.46 -15.27
N TYR A 242 0.91 -2.72 -15.85
CA TYR A 242 -0.29 -2.23 -15.18
C TYR A 242 -1.38 -3.29 -15.00
N LEU A 243 -1.40 -4.33 -15.83
CA LEU A 243 -2.36 -5.42 -15.64
C LEU A 243 -2.11 -6.18 -14.32
N ALA A 244 -0.87 -6.22 -13.82
CA ALA A 244 -0.55 -6.88 -12.55
C ALA A 244 -1.26 -6.27 -11.31
N PRO A 245 -1.21 -4.94 -11.05
CA PRO A 245 -1.99 -4.34 -9.97
C PRO A 245 -3.50 -4.42 -10.21
N VAL A 246 -3.98 -4.32 -11.46
CA VAL A 246 -5.42 -4.50 -11.78
C VAL A 246 -5.87 -5.92 -11.44
N TYR A 247 -5.09 -6.92 -11.83
CA TYR A 247 -5.33 -8.32 -11.47
C TYR A 247 -5.35 -8.50 -9.95
N SER A 248 -4.44 -7.85 -9.23
CA SER A 248 -4.44 -7.86 -7.76
C SER A 248 -5.73 -7.28 -7.18
N LEU A 249 -6.22 -6.14 -7.70
CA LEU A 249 -7.49 -5.55 -7.24
C LEU A 249 -8.68 -6.51 -7.42
N MET A 250 -8.72 -7.25 -8.53
CA MET A 250 -9.79 -8.22 -8.79
C MET A 250 -9.71 -9.44 -7.89
N ILE A 251 -8.51 -10.04 -7.74
CA ILE A 251 -8.32 -11.27 -6.96
C ILE A 251 -8.56 -11.04 -5.47
N TYR A 252 -8.11 -9.90 -4.96
CA TYR A 252 -8.23 -9.57 -3.54
C TYR A 252 -9.56 -8.87 -3.22
N ALA A 253 -10.47 -8.69 -4.17
CA ALA A 253 -11.79 -8.14 -3.85
C ALA A 253 -12.67 -9.16 -3.11
N PRO A 254 -13.37 -8.76 -2.03
CA PRO A 254 -13.39 -7.41 -1.42
C PRO A 254 -12.35 -7.18 -0.29
N GLN A 255 -11.50 -8.16 0.03
CA GLN A 255 -10.46 -8.09 1.08
C GLN A 255 -9.17 -7.36 0.67
N TRP A 256 -9.27 -6.11 0.20
CA TRP A 256 -8.08 -5.35 -0.24
C TRP A 256 -7.08 -5.02 0.87
N LEU A 257 -7.51 -5.09 2.13
CA LEU A 257 -6.60 -4.92 3.27
C LEU A 257 -5.75 -6.17 3.50
N SER A 258 -6.27 -7.35 3.17
CA SER A 258 -5.54 -8.62 3.16
C SER A 258 -4.70 -8.76 1.89
N PHE A 259 -3.82 -7.80 1.60
CA PHE A 259 -2.96 -7.81 0.40
C PHE A 259 -1.46 -7.75 0.75
N TYR A 260 -0.70 -8.62 0.11
CA TYR A 260 0.75 -8.51 -0.01
C TYR A 260 1.15 -8.76 -1.46
N ASN A 261 2.24 -8.12 -1.89
CA ASN A 261 2.74 -8.24 -3.25
C ASN A 261 3.43 -9.59 -3.48
N SER A 262 3.81 -9.84 -4.73
CA SER A 262 4.46 -11.07 -5.14
C SER A 262 5.87 -11.27 -4.57
N LEU A 263 6.54 -10.24 -4.05
CA LEU A 263 7.90 -10.34 -3.48
C LEU A 263 7.93 -11.30 -2.28
N ILE A 264 6.89 -11.26 -1.44
CA ILE A 264 6.73 -12.13 -0.27
C ILE A 264 5.82 -13.32 -0.57
N GLY A 265 5.41 -13.53 -1.83
CA GLY A 265 4.51 -14.62 -2.21
C GLY A 265 3.03 -14.37 -1.86
N GLY A 266 2.60 -13.11 -1.77
CA GLY A 266 1.24 -12.75 -1.39
C GLY A 266 0.93 -13.03 0.08
N VAL A 267 -0.36 -13.06 0.43
CA VAL A 267 -0.80 -13.26 1.82
C VAL A 267 -0.27 -14.57 2.40
N GLY A 268 -0.28 -15.66 1.63
CA GLY A 268 0.20 -16.95 2.13
C GLY A 268 1.69 -16.93 2.53
N GLY A 269 2.53 -16.24 1.75
CA GLY A 269 3.94 -16.10 2.12
C GLY A 269 4.18 -15.06 3.22
N ALA A 270 3.36 -14.01 3.30
CA ALA A 270 3.38 -13.09 4.43
C ALA A 270 2.98 -13.79 5.75
N SER A 271 1.96 -14.63 5.75
CA SER A 271 1.56 -15.43 6.92
C SER A 271 2.68 -16.39 7.35
N ARG A 272 3.36 -17.06 6.41
CA ARG A 272 4.54 -17.90 6.72
C ARG A 272 5.72 -17.10 7.28
N ALA A 273 5.90 -15.86 6.82
CA ALA A 273 6.88 -14.93 7.36
C ALA A 273 6.43 -14.28 8.69
N GLY A 274 5.28 -14.68 9.23
CA GLY A 274 4.76 -14.18 10.50
C GLY A 274 4.23 -12.75 10.41
N PHE A 275 3.45 -12.44 9.37
CA PHE A 275 2.65 -11.23 9.28
C PHE A 275 1.15 -11.55 9.34
N GLU A 276 0.35 -10.59 9.80
CA GLU A 276 -1.11 -10.69 9.78
C GLU A 276 -1.65 -10.98 8.38
N ALA A 277 -2.53 -11.97 8.26
CA ALA A 277 -3.22 -12.28 7.01
C ALA A 277 -4.36 -11.29 6.74
N THR A 278 -5.01 -10.83 7.82
CA THR A 278 -6.20 -9.99 7.77
C THR A 278 -6.06 -8.80 8.72
N TYR A 279 -6.85 -7.75 8.48
CA TYR A 279 -6.79 -6.53 9.27
C TYR A 279 -8.18 -6.09 9.73
N TYR A 280 -8.30 -5.81 11.02
CA TYR A 280 -9.56 -5.50 11.67
C TYR A 280 -10.54 -6.67 11.51
N TRP A 281 -11.57 -6.54 10.68
CA TRP A 281 -12.55 -7.58 10.35
C TRP A 281 -12.96 -7.55 8.87
N ASP A 282 -11.98 -7.29 7.98
CA ASP A 282 -12.21 -7.25 6.53
C ASP A 282 -12.66 -8.59 5.93
N ALA A 283 -12.38 -9.70 6.63
CA ALA A 283 -12.84 -11.04 6.24
C ALA A 283 -14.33 -11.31 6.54
N LEU A 284 -14.99 -10.53 7.41
CA LEU A 284 -16.43 -10.63 7.67
C LEU A 284 -17.20 -9.86 6.59
N ASP A 285 -17.22 -10.42 5.38
CA ASP A 285 -17.90 -9.83 4.23
C ASP A 285 -19.30 -10.44 4.00
N ASP A 286 -19.95 -10.02 2.92
CA ASP A 286 -21.30 -10.47 2.57
C ASP A 286 -21.40 -11.99 2.35
N GLU A 287 -20.30 -12.68 2.04
CA GLU A 287 -20.31 -14.15 1.92
C GLU A 287 -20.41 -14.81 3.30
N VAL A 288 -19.58 -14.37 4.25
CA VAL A 288 -19.62 -14.88 5.62
C VAL A 288 -20.93 -14.54 6.30
N ILE A 289 -21.41 -13.30 6.12
CA ILE A 289 -22.68 -12.85 6.69
C ILE A 289 -23.84 -13.69 6.16
N ARG A 290 -23.93 -13.89 4.84
CA ARG A 290 -25.00 -14.73 4.24
C ARG A 290 -24.92 -16.17 4.74
N TRP A 291 -23.74 -16.76 4.79
CA TRP A 291 -23.59 -18.12 5.31
C TRP A 291 -24.10 -18.22 6.75
N LEU A 292 -23.73 -17.28 7.61
CA LEU A 292 -24.23 -17.24 8.99
C LEU A 292 -25.75 -17.06 9.03
N SER A 293 -26.33 -16.18 8.23
CA SER A 293 -27.79 -16.00 8.14
C SER A 293 -28.52 -17.27 7.70
N ASP A 294 -27.98 -17.97 6.68
CA ASP A 294 -28.58 -19.20 6.14
C ASP A 294 -28.48 -20.40 7.10
N HIS A 295 -27.52 -20.38 8.04
CA HIS A 295 -27.22 -21.50 8.94
C HIS A 295 -27.48 -21.19 10.42
N THR A 296 -28.06 -20.03 10.76
CA THR A 296 -28.38 -19.66 12.14
C THR A 296 -29.88 -19.49 12.31
N SER A 297 -30.49 -20.34 13.14
CA SER A 297 -31.90 -20.25 13.50
C SER A 297 -32.19 -19.00 14.35
N ARG A 298 -33.45 -18.55 14.43
CA ARG A 298 -33.82 -17.34 15.19
C ARG A 298 -33.49 -17.41 16.69
N ASP A 299 -33.50 -18.61 17.26
CA ASP A 299 -33.19 -18.86 18.67
C ASP A 299 -31.70 -19.11 18.92
N GLU A 300 -30.90 -19.18 17.86
CA GLU A 300 -29.47 -19.37 17.91
C GLU A 300 -28.72 -18.04 17.89
N ALA A 301 -27.46 -18.09 18.31
CA ALA A 301 -26.62 -16.92 18.38
C ALA A 301 -25.19 -17.20 17.92
N VAL A 302 -24.53 -16.17 17.38
CA VAL A 302 -23.18 -16.22 16.82
C VAL A 302 -22.22 -15.46 17.73
N PHE A 303 -21.04 -16.03 17.98
CA PHE A 303 -19.95 -15.38 18.68
C PHE A 303 -18.80 -15.08 17.72
N LEU A 304 -18.40 -13.82 17.62
CA LEU A 304 -17.25 -13.39 16.82
C LEU A 304 -16.04 -13.12 17.75
N ALA A 305 -15.01 -13.96 17.66
CA ALA A 305 -13.85 -13.93 18.54
C ALA A 305 -13.04 -12.63 18.41
N THR A 306 -13.02 -11.79 19.45
CA THR A 306 -12.40 -10.43 19.49
C THR A 306 -13.10 -9.33 18.68
N TYR A 307 -14.30 -9.58 18.15
CA TYR A 307 -15.06 -8.54 17.46
C TYR A 307 -15.62 -7.49 18.44
N PRO A 308 -15.50 -6.18 18.17
CA PRO A 308 -16.07 -5.16 19.03
C PRO A 308 -17.61 -5.27 19.12
N ARG A 309 -18.14 -5.60 20.30
CA ARG A 309 -19.60 -5.77 20.53
C ARG A 309 -20.43 -4.55 20.12
N GLY A 310 -19.89 -3.35 20.30
CA GLY A 310 -20.54 -2.12 19.84
C GLY A 310 -20.77 -2.07 18.33
N ASN A 311 -19.86 -2.63 17.54
CA ASN A 311 -20.01 -2.68 16.09
C ASN A 311 -21.06 -3.73 15.66
N LEU A 312 -21.21 -4.84 16.39
CA LEU A 312 -22.27 -5.82 16.12
C LEU A 312 -23.65 -5.20 16.29
N ARG A 313 -23.84 -4.42 17.37
CA ARG A 313 -25.09 -3.68 17.59
C ARG A 313 -25.39 -2.73 16.43
N ARG A 314 -24.38 -2.06 15.87
CA ARG A 314 -24.54 -1.19 14.70
C ARG A 314 -24.89 -1.97 13.44
N LEU A 315 -24.21 -3.09 13.17
CA LEU A 315 -24.54 -3.94 12.03
C LEU A 315 -26.00 -4.41 12.08
N ARG A 316 -26.49 -4.79 13.26
CA ARG A 316 -27.90 -5.15 13.46
C ARG A 316 -28.83 -3.95 13.25
N ALA A 317 -28.51 -2.79 13.84
CA ALA A 317 -29.30 -1.57 13.65
C ALA A 317 -29.35 -1.09 12.19
N TRP A 318 -28.34 -1.43 11.39
CA TRP A 318 -28.28 -1.16 9.95
C TRP A 318 -28.87 -2.28 9.09
N ASN A 319 -29.53 -3.27 9.69
CA ASN A 319 -30.09 -4.45 9.00
C ASN A 319 -29.07 -5.19 8.12
N ARG A 320 -27.79 -5.22 8.56
CA ARG A 320 -26.71 -5.93 7.87
C ARG A 320 -26.54 -7.37 8.35
N ILE A 321 -27.08 -7.71 9.52
CA ILE A 321 -27.12 -9.05 10.09
C ILE A 321 -28.51 -9.27 10.70
N ASP A 322 -29.00 -10.51 10.65
CA ASP A 322 -30.32 -10.94 11.14
C ASP A 322 -30.24 -11.94 12.31
N TRP A 323 -29.06 -12.48 12.59
CA TRP A 323 -28.77 -13.37 13.71
C TRP A 323 -28.43 -12.63 15.02
N ASN A 324 -28.60 -13.31 16.15
CA ASN A 324 -28.29 -12.78 17.48
C ASN A 324 -26.80 -12.91 17.82
N ALA A 325 -26.25 -11.96 18.56
CA ALA A 325 -24.88 -12.07 19.07
C ALA A 325 -24.86 -12.82 20.41
N ALA A 326 -24.11 -13.92 20.49
CA ALA A 326 -24.04 -14.71 21.72
C ALA A 326 -23.28 -13.95 22.82
N PRO A 327 -23.76 -13.94 24.07
CA PRO A 327 -23.12 -13.20 25.16
C PRO A 327 -21.78 -13.83 25.56
N SER A 328 -21.68 -15.17 25.50
CA SER A 328 -20.44 -15.92 25.71
C SER A 328 -20.22 -16.95 24.60
N PRO A 329 -18.99 -17.44 24.40
CA PRO A 329 -18.68 -18.48 23.43
C PRO A 329 -19.51 -19.76 23.63
N GLU A 330 -19.78 -20.14 24.87
CA GLU A 330 -20.47 -21.38 25.24
C GLU A 330 -21.94 -21.37 24.88
N GLN A 331 -22.51 -20.18 24.67
CA GLN A 331 -23.90 -19.98 24.26
C GLN A 331 -24.04 -19.76 22.76
N ALA A 332 -22.94 -19.83 22.01
CA ALA A 332 -22.94 -19.64 20.57
C ALA A 332 -23.24 -20.96 19.86
N ALA A 333 -24.15 -20.95 18.90
CA ALA A 333 -24.27 -22.03 17.92
C ALA A 333 -23.05 -22.04 16.99
N TRP A 334 -22.59 -20.83 16.61
CA TRP A 334 -21.44 -20.61 15.74
C TRP A 334 -20.38 -19.74 16.40
N TYR A 335 -19.14 -20.23 16.38
CA TYR A 335 -17.96 -19.53 16.86
C TYR A 335 -17.07 -19.12 15.67
N VAL A 336 -16.85 -17.83 15.49
CA VAL A 336 -16.17 -17.28 14.31
C VAL A 336 -14.81 -16.72 14.68
N VAL A 337 -13.77 -17.22 14.02
CA VAL A 337 -12.38 -16.82 14.25
C VAL A 337 -11.78 -16.29 12.94
N GLN A 338 -11.33 -15.05 12.96
CA GLN A 338 -10.60 -14.46 11.84
C GLN A 338 -9.11 -14.78 11.91
N ASN A 339 -8.43 -14.88 10.77
CA ASN A 339 -6.99 -15.08 10.67
C ASN A 339 -6.19 -13.82 11.03
N ARG A 340 -6.22 -13.49 12.33
CA ARG A 340 -5.50 -12.40 12.95
C ARG A 340 -4.84 -12.88 14.25
N PRO A 341 -3.70 -13.60 14.17
CA PRO A 341 -3.10 -14.26 15.33
C PRO A 341 -2.80 -13.37 16.53
N SER A 342 -2.57 -12.07 16.33
CA SER A 342 -2.39 -11.12 17.45
C SER A 342 -3.65 -10.93 18.32
N GLY A 343 -4.83 -11.31 17.84
CA GLY A 343 -6.08 -11.29 18.61
C GLY A 343 -6.45 -12.64 19.22
N TRP A 344 -5.75 -13.73 18.88
CA TRP A 344 -6.18 -15.06 19.26
C TRP A 344 -5.91 -15.37 20.74
N SER A 345 -6.94 -15.91 21.40
CA SER A 345 -6.79 -16.71 22.61
C SER A 345 -6.11 -18.05 22.31
N GLU A 346 -5.78 -18.80 23.35
CA GLU A 346 -5.21 -20.14 23.19
C GLU A 346 -6.21 -21.10 22.50
N THR A 347 -7.49 -20.98 22.83
CA THR A 347 -8.56 -21.75 22.17
C THR A 347 -8.68 -21.37 20.70
N ASP A 348 -8.59 -20.08 20.35
CA ASP A 348 -8.64 -19.61 18.95
C ASP A 348 -7.50 -20.20 18.13
N ARG A 349 -6.28 -20.25 18.68
CA ARG A 349 -5.12 -20.85 18.02
C ARG A 349 -5.36 -22.31 17.68
N ARG A 350 -5.87 -23.09 18.63
CA ARG A 350 -6.14 -24.51 18.47
C ARG A 350 -7.28 -24.75 17.49
N LEU A 351 -8.38 -24.02 17.61
CA LEU A 351 -9.49 -24.07 16.64
C LEU A 351 -9.00 -23.77 15.23
N PHE A 352 -8.21 -22.72 15.06
CA PHE A 352 -7.74 -22.34 13.74
C PHE A 352 -6.78 -23.37 13.13
N ALA A 353 -5.93 -23.99 13.95
CA ALA A 353 -4.93 -24.98 13.52
C ALA A 353 -5.52 -26.38 13.28
N GLU A 354 -6.35 -26.87 14.20
CA GLU A 354 -6.77 -28.28 14.30
C GLU A 354 -8.28 -28.47 14.12
N GLY A 355 -9.07 -27.41 14.33
CA GLY A 355 -10.53 -27.52 14.37
C GLY A 355 -11.16 -27.83 13.01
N ALA A 356 -12.19 -28.67 13.05
CA ALA A 356 -13.05 -28.94 11.91
C ALA A 356 -13.97 -27.73 11.65
N ALA A 357 -13.57 -26.87 10.73
CA ALA A 357 -14.36 -25.70 10.36
C ALA A 357 -15.62 -26.10 9.57
N SER A 358 -16.77 -25.57 9.98
CA SER A 358 -18.04 -25.69 9.26
C SER A 358 -18.08 -24.77 8.04
N PHE A 359 -17.31 -23.68 8.08
CA PHE A 359 -17.13 -22.78 6.94
C PHE A 359 -15.74 -22.13 6.96
N GLU A 360 -15.16 -21.92 5.78
CA GLU A 360 -13.89 -21.21 5.61
C GLU A 360 -13.99 -20.12 4.55
N LYS A 361 -13.65 -18.89 4.94
CA LYS A 361 -13.44 -17.78 4.01
C LYS A 361 -12.01 -17.81 3.51
N ARG A 362 -11.81 -17.79 2.19
CA ARG A 362 -10.51 -17.67 1.52
C ARG A 362 -10.54 -16.52 0.52
N ILE A 363 -9.38 -16.02 0.12
CA ILE A 363 -9.31 -15.07 -1.02
C ILE A 363 -9.77 -15.82 -2.26
N ARG A 364 -10.68 -15.22 -3.04
CA ARG A 364 -11.18 -15.80 -4.29
C ARG A 364 -9.99 -16.15 -5.20
N ARG A 365 -9.88 -17.42 -5.59
CA ARG A 365 -8.88 -17.87 -6.55
C ARG A 365 -9.47 -18.76 -7.62
N LEU A 366 -9.09 -18.45 -8.86
CA LEU A 366 -9.07 -19.34 -10.00
C LEU A 366 -8.03 -20.47 -9.77
N GLY A 367 -8.25 -21.36 -8.79
CA GLY A 367 -7.58 -22.67 -8.71
C GLY A 367 -6.21 -22.79 -8.03
N LEU A 368 -5.67 -21.79 -7.33
CA LEU A 368 -4.44 -21.96 -6.52
C LEU A 368 -4.77 -21.92 -5.01
N ALA A 369 -4.02 -22.66 -4.18
CA ALA A 369 -4.21 -22.70 -2.73
C ALA A 369 -4.18 -21.27 -2.13
N SER A 370 -5.30 -20.85 -1.56
CA SER A 370 -5.53 -19.49 -1.02
C SER A 370 -5.55 -19.54 0.50
N PRO A 371 -4.86 -18.63 1.22
CA PRO A 371 -4.87 -18.65 2.68
C PRO A 371 -6.29 -18.43 3.22
N VAL A 372 -6.61 -19.12 4.32
CA VAL A 372 -7.86 -18.93 5.06
C VAL A 372 -7.81 -17.57 5.76
N LEU A 373 -8.82 -16.75 5.56
CA LEU A 373 -8.97 -15.44 6.19
C LEU A 373 -9.87 -15.50 7.41
N LEU A 374 -10.83 -16.43 7.45
CA LEU A 374 -11.76 -16.60 8.56
C LEU A 374 -12.31 -18.03 8.56
N LYS A 375 -12.54 -18.59 9.75
CA LYS A 375 -13.18 -19.88 9.97
C LYS A 375 -14.40 -19.74 10.87
N VAL A 376 -15.41 -20.56 10.63
CA VAL A 376 -16.57 -20.72 11.49
C VAL A 376 -16.59 -22.14 12.01
N PHE A 377 -16.81 -22.30 13.31
CA PHE A 377 -16.84 -23.57 14.02
C PHE A 377 -18.20 -23.76 14.70
N SER A 378 -18.66 -24.99 14.77
CA SER A 378 -19.82 -25.33 15.59
C SER A 378 -19.50 -25.19 17.08
N ARG A 379 -20.55 -25.05 17.89
CA ARG A 379 -20.46 -25.09 19.35
C ARG A 379 -19.73 -26.34 19.86
N GLU A 380 -20.06 -27.50 19.29
CA GLU A 380 -19.48 -28.78 19.69
C GLU A 380 -17.97 -28.81 19.48
N GLU A 381 -17.50 -28.35 18.32
CA GLU A 381 -16.07 -28.31 18.02
C GLU A 381 -15.33 -27.30 18.91
N TYR A 382 -15.95 -26.13 19.20
CA TYR A 382 -15.43 -25.17 20.17
C TYR A 382 -15.27 -25.80 21.57
N LEU A 383 -16.31 -26.45 22.09
CA LEU A 383 -16.28 -27.06 23.42
C LEU A 383 -15.27 -28.20 23.52
N LYS A 384 -15.24 -29.08 22.51
CA LYS A 384 -14.30 -30.20 22.40
C LYS A 384 -12.84 -29.74 22.49
N LEU A 385 -12.46 -28.73 21.71
CA LEU A 385 -11.08 -28.24 21.71
C LEU A 385 -10.75 -27.38 22.94
N ARG A 386 -11.72 -26.68 23.52
CA ARG A 386 -11.53 -25.96 24.79
C ARG A 386 -11.25 -26.91 25.96
N GLU A 387 -11.94 -28.05 26.01
CA GLU A 387 -11.92 -28.99 27.14
C GLU A 387 -10.79 -30.02 27.04
N ALA A 388 -10.31 -30.32 25.84
CA ALA A 388 -9.10 -31.10 25.63
C ALA A 388 -7.88 -30.35 26.22
N ARG A 389 -7.57 -30.56 27.51
CA ARG A 389 -6.36 -30.01 28.15
C ARG A 389 -5.12 -30.50 27.41
N PRO A 390 -4.07 -29.68 27.25
CA PRO A 390 -2.77 -30.20 26.87
C PRO A 390 -2.30 -31.18 27.95
N GLU A 391 -1.88 -32.38 27.55
CA GLU A 391 -1.06 -33.22 28.42
C GLU A 391 0.10 -32.34 28.90
N ARG A 392 0.18 -32.12 30.22
CA ARG A 392 1.32 -31.43 30.81
C ARG A 392 2.57 -32.23 30.42
N THR A 393 3.39 -31.69 29.51
CA THR A 393 4.78 -32.10 29.38
C THR A 393 5.38 -32.08 30.79
N ARG A 394 5.73 -33.27 31.30
CA ARG A 394 6.44 -33.42 32.57
C ARG A 394 7.65 -32.48 32.54
N PRO A 395 7.90 -31.67 33.58
CA PRO A 395 9.13 -30.90 33.64
C PRO A 395 10.31 -31.87 33.55
N SER A 396 11.20 -31.63 32.58
CA SER A 396 12.47 -32.34 32.50
C SER A 396 13.24 -32.09 33.80
N PRO A 397 13.91 -33.10 34.39
CA PRO A 397 14.67 -32.90 35.61
C PRO A 397 15.80 -31.91 35.35
N THR A 398 15.79 -30.81 36.10
CA THR A 398 16.90 -29.85 36.17
C THR A 398 18.18 -30.59 36.55
N PRO A 399 19.31 -30.39 35.85
CA PRO A 399 20.59 -30.90 36.32
C PRO A 399 21.01 -30.08 37.55
N GLU A 400 21.06 -30.75 38.70
CA GLU A 400 21.66 -30.23 39.93
C GLU A 400 23.13 -29.83 39.68
N GLY A 401 23.51 -28.75 40.35
CA GLY A 401 24.72 -28.00 40.09
C GLY A 401 26.02 -28.73 40.40
N ARG A 402 27.02 -28.51 39.55
CA ARG A 402 28.43 -28.60 39.97
C ARG A 402 28.86 -27.25 40.53
N SER A 403 28.90 -27.20 41.85
CA SER A 403 29.62 -26.22 42.65
C SER A 403 31.11 -26.24 42.28
N SER A 404 31.64 -25.10 41.82
CA SER A 404 33.07 -24.80 41.84
C SER A 404 33.41 -24.01 43.10
N ARG A 405 34.02 -24.67 44.07
CA ARG A 405 34.98 -24.12 45.04
C ARG A 405 35.99 -25.19 45.40
#